data_AF-A0A8D8J9S2-F1
#
_entry.id   AF-A0A8D8J9S2-F1
#
_cell.length_a   1.000
_cell.length_b   1.000
_cell.length_c   1.000
_cell.angle_alpha   90.00
_cell.angle_beta   90.00
_cell.angle_gamma   90.00
#
_symmetry.space_group_name_H-M   'P 1'
#
loop_
_entity.id
_entity.type
_entity.pdbx_description
1 polymer ?
#
loop_
_entity_poly.entity_id
_entity_poly.type
_entity_poly.pdbx_seq_one_letter_code
_entity_poly.pdbx_strand_id
1 'polypeptide(L)'
;MARHDDGESYGQPLKFDPDFKGPLSKRSCTDIPCLFLFVAFLAGWGFVAYYALHHGDLDRLLVPTDSKGLKCGVDSEVQDKPYLFFFDISECAKYDVPLYGCKTPQVCVSKCPSEQFGFELNACNAGKLDEFRTNLICDQTVPNDKGSLSCSEIQEHIDRGHCARYYLKSVPFAKRCISDLPDTECPYIPPKVRQQYQLAAAPPQQESGIRNGKQLSAEMKDCSNNRRVGRQLLEERMTRLQSYFARYVDNLLSHVTNDTRVHQTGQMVVEDILETWRLVIVILVLSLIASLL
;
A
#
# COMPACT_ATOMS: atom_id res chain seq x y z
N MET A 1 85.86 6.17 -1.59
CA MET A 1 84.85 7.24 -1.43
C MET A 1 83.48 6.60 -1.61
N ALA A 2 82.83 6.24 -0.51
CA ALA A 2 81.39 5.96 -0.42
C ALA A 2 81.05 6.06 1.07
N ARG A 3 80.05 6.90 1.39
CA ARG A 3 79.60 7.29 2.72
C ARG A 3 78.18 6.76 2.85
N HIS A 4 77.94 5.86 3.79
CA HIS A 4 76.64 5.61 4.40
C HIS A 4 76.90 4.87 5.71
N ASP A 5 76.52 5.48 6.82
CA ASP A 5 76.13 4.74 8.00
C ASP A 5 75.05 5.58 8.71
N ASP A 6 73.87 5.01 8.73
CA ASP A 6 72.61 5.64 9.09
C ASP A 6 72.44 5.48 10.61
N GLY A 7 72.83 6.50 11.36
CA GLY A 7 72.66 6.51 12.81
C GLY A 7 71.22 6.84 13.19
N GLU A 8 70.34 5.83 13.25
CA GLU A 8 69.05 5.94 13.92
C GLU A 8 69.25 6.30 15.39
N SER A 9 68.91 7.54 15.76
CA SER A 9 68.86 7.99 17.14
C SER A 9 67.60 7.45 17.79
N TYR A 10 67.71 6.26 18.40
CA TYR A 10 66.65 5.73 19.26
C TYR A 10 66.52 6.65 20.48
N GLY A 11 65.43 7.43 20.53
CA GLY A 11 65.12 8.34 21.63
C GLY A 11 65.09 7.62 22.98
N GLN A 12 65.46 8.33 24.05
CA GLN A 12 65.51 7.78 25.40
C GLN A 12 64.15 7.21 25.82
N PRO A 13 64.11 6.08 26.56
CA PRO A 13 62.86 5.50 27.04
C PRO A 13 62.10 6.50 27.91
N LEU A 14 60.79 6.63 27.67
CA LEU A 14 59.92 7.50 28.46
C LEU A 14 60.01 7.11 29.94
N LYS A 15 60.54 8.00 30.77
CA LYS A 15 60.54 7.84 32.22
C LYS A 15 59.13 8.11 32.73
N PHE A 16 58.61 7.19 33.53
CA PHE A 16 57.33 7.37 34.22
C PHE A 16 57.43 8.55 35.17
N ASP A 17 56.68 9.61 34.88
CA ASP A 17 56.56 10.79 35.74
C ASP A 17 55.34 10.59 36.67
N PRO A 18 55.56 10.36 37.98
CA PRO A 18 54.47 10.12 38.93
C PRO A 18 53.58 11.36 39.15
N ASP A 19 54.03 12.55 38.73
CA ASP A 19 53.25 13.78 38.75
C ASP A 19 52.57 14.08 37.40
N PHE A 20 52.70 13.19 36.40
CA PHE A 20 51.99 13.28 35.13
C PHE A 20 50.50 13.03 35.32
N LYS A 21 49.80 14.10 35.69
CA LYS A 21 48.36 14.21 35.51
C LYS A 21 48.16 14.33 33.99
N GLY A 22 47.82 13.21 33.36
CA GLY A 22 47.57 13.15 31.92
C GLY A 22 46.53 14.18 31.43
N PRO A 23 46.15 14.18 30.15
CA PRO A 23 45.26 15.17 29.53
C PRO A 23 43.78 15.13 29.99
N LEU A 24 43.55 14.90 31.28
CA LEU A 24 42.28 14.76 31.97
C LEU A 24 42.06 15.87 33.03
N SER A 25 43.01 16.77 33.24
CA SER A 25 42.96 17.71 34.38
C SER A 25 41.91 18.84 34.28
N LYS A 26 41.27 19.07 33.11
CA LYS A 26 40.19 20.08 32.96
C LYS A 26 39.22 19.75 31.83
N ARG A 27 38.57 18.58 31.84
CA ARG A 27 37.44 18.34 30.93
C ARG A 27 36.17 18.86 31.60
N SER A 28 35.73 20.06 31.23
CA SER A 28 34.34 20.46 31.47
C SER A 28 33.47 19.51 30.64
N CYS A 29 32.40 18.97 31.21
CA CYS A 29 31.61 17.92 30.58
C CYS A 29 30.90 18.46 29.31
N THR A 30 31.58 18.40 28.16
CA THR A 30 31.05 18.81 26.85
C THR A 30 29.84 17.95 26.44
N ASP A 31 29.64 16.81 27.11
CA ASP A 31 28.52 15.92 26.87
C ASP A 31 27.18 16.53 27.29
N ILE A 32 27.12 17.36 28.33
CA ILE A 32 25.85 17.95 28.82
C ILE A 32 25.20 18.88 27.77
N PRO A 33 25.88 19.91 27.24
CA PRO A 33 25.27 20.78 26.22
C PRO A 33 24.98 20.01 24.90
N CYS A 34 25.82 19.02 24.56
CA CYS A 34 25.58 18.14 23.40
C CYS A 34 24.31 17.28 23.59
N LEU A 35 24.11 16.75 24.80
CA LEU A 35 22.94 15.97 25.19
C LEU A 35 21.65 16.80 25.13
N PHE A 36 21.67 18.04 25.63
CA PHE A 36 20.51 18.94 25.51
C PHE A 36 20.14 19.23 24.05
N LEU A 37 21.13 19.48 23.20
CA LEU A 37 20.90 19.69 21.76
C LEU A 37 20.31 18.43 21.12
N PHE A 38 20.84 17.25 21.44
CA PHE A 38 20.34 15.97 20.92
C PHE A 38 18.90 15.69 21.36
N VAL A 39 18.57 15.88 22.64
CA VAL A 39 17.20 15.71 23.16
C VAL A 39 16.25 16.72 22.52
N ALA A 40 16.66 17.98 22.35
CA ALA A 40 15.86 18.99 21.66
C ALA A 40 15.61 18.61 20.19
N PHE A 41 16.61 18.07 19.51
CA PHE A 41 16.47 17.55 18.14
C PHE A 41 15.47 16.39 18.07
N LEU A 42 15.57 15.41 18.98
CA LEU A 42 14.61 14.30 19.06
C LEU A 42 13.19 14.77 19.37
N ALA A 43 13.02 15.73 20.30
CA ALA A 43 11.73 16.32 20.61
C ALA A 43 11.15 17.07 19.39
N GLY A 44 11.98 17.81 18.65
CA GLY A 44 11.60 18.45 17.40
C GLY A 44 11.10 17.44 16.35
N TRP A 45 11.82 16.33 16.15
CA TRP A 45 11.40 15.26 15.25
C TRP A 45 10.13 14.54 15.73
N GLY A 46 10.00 14.31 17.04
CA GLY A 46 8.79 13.74 17.64
C GLY A 46 7.57 14.64 17.41
N PHE A 47 7.74 15.96 17.54
CA PHE A 47 6.69 16.94 17.22
C PHE A 47 6.31 16.92 15.74
N VAL A 48 7.28 16.89 14.82
CA VAL A 48 7.02 16.80 13.38
C VAL A 48 6.27 15.51 13.05
N ALA A 49 6.68 14.37 13.63
CA ALA A 49 6.01 13.08 13.44
C ALA A 49 4.56 13.11 13.99
N TYR A 50 4.37 13.63 15.20
CA TYR A 50 3.03 13.82 15.79
C TYR A 50 2.15 14.70 14.90
N TYR A 51 2.67 15.84 14.46
CA TYR A 51 1.94 16.76 13.59
C TYR A 51 1.55 16.08 12.27
N ALA A 52 2.46 15.33 11.65
CA ALA A 52 2.22 14.58 10.42
C ALA A 52 1.19 13.45 10.59
N LEU A 53 1.15 12.77 11.74
CA LEU A 53 0.14 11.73 12.00
C LEU A 53 -1.25 12.32 12.22
N HIS A 54 -1.36 13.49 12.85
CA HIS A 54 -2.65 14.12 13.14
C HIS A 54 -3.22 14.95 11.98
N HIS A 55 -2.36 15.57 11.16
CA HIS A 55 -2.78 16.43 10.05
C HIS A 55 -2.49 15.81 8.68
N GLY A 56 -1.85 14.64 8.63
CA GLY A 56 -1.59 13.91 7.40
C GLY A 56 -2.85 13.23 6.91
N ASP A 57 -3.30 13.61 5.72
CA ASP A 57 -4.36 12.92 5.01
C ASP A 57 -3.75 11.83 4.12
N LEU A 58 -3.78 10.58 4.61
CA LEU A 58 -3.30 9.44 3.83
C LEU A 58 -4.19 9.17 2.60
N ASP A 59 -5.48 9.50 2.66
CA ASP A 59 -6.38 9.29 1.53
C ASP A 59 -5.95 10.10 0.32
N ARG A 60 -5.24 11.22 0.53
CA ARG A 60 -4.61 12.03 -0.52
C ARG A 60 -3.41 11.35 -1.19
N LEU A 61 -2.66 10.53 -0.45
CA LEU A 61 -1.53 9.75 -0.97
C LEU A 61 -2.00 8.54 -1.78
N LEU A 62 -3.13 7.96 -1.39
CA LEU A 62 -3.70 6.77 -2.00
C LEU A 62 -4.73 7.07 -3.09
N VAL A 63 -4.94 8.35 -3.45
CA VAL A 63 -5.82 8.72 -4.56
C VAL A 63 -5.28 8.08 -5.83
N PRO A 64 -6.06 7.19 -6.47
CA PRO A 64 -5.64 6.62 -7.72
C PRO A 64 -5.72 7.70 -8.82
N THR A 65 -4.74 7.66 -9.71
CA THR A 65 -4.66 8.52 -10.88
C THR A 65 -5.05 7.72 -12.11
N ASP A 66 -5.74 8.30 -13.08
CA ASP A 66 -6.05 7.69 -14.37
C ASP A 66 -4.85 7.73 -15.35
N SER A 67 -5.03 7.26 -16.59
CA SER A 67 -3.95 7.26 -17.60
C SER A 67 -3.60 8.66 -18.10
N LYS A 68 -4.46 9.65 -17.87
CA LYS A 68 -4.25 11.05 -18.27
C LYS A 68 -3.66 11.90 -17.16
N GLY A 69 -3.43 11.32 -15.98
CA GLY A 69 -2.86 12.04 -14.85
C GLY A 69 -3.91 12.66 -13.91
N LEU A 70 -5.20 12.38 -14.12
CA LEU A 70 -6.28 12.90 -13.29
C LEU A 70 -6.51 12.06 -12.04
N LYS A 71 -6.64 12.73 -10.91
CA LYS A 71 -6.87 12.15 -9.58
C LYS A 71 -8.36 11.89 -9.38
N CYS A 72 -8.74 10.61 -9.35
CA CYS A 72 -10.13 10.19 -9.20
C CYS A 72 -10.76 10.74 -7.90
N GLY A 73 -11.90 11.42 -8.02
CA GLY A 73 -12.61 12.02 -6.88
C GLY A 73 -12.01 13.33 -6.35
N VAL A 74 -10.99 13.89 -7.01
CA VAL A 74 -10.32 15.13 -6.59
C VAL A 74 -10.35 16.19 -7.69
N ASP A 75 -9.90 15.84 -8.90
CA ASP A 75 -9.85 16.80 -10.00
C ASP A 75 -11.26 17.09 -10.52
N SER A 76 -11.53 18.33 -10.95
CA SER A 76 -12.88 18.80 -11.30
C SER A 76 -13.58 17.97 -12.37
N GLU A 77 -12.83 17.37 -13.29
CA GLU A 77 -13.36 16.55 -14.39
C GLU A 77 -13.75 15.12 -13.97
N VAL A 78 -13.27 14.66 -12.81
CA VAL A 78 -13.50 13.30 -12.27
C VAL A 78 -13.89 13.33 -10.79
N GLN A 79 -14.43 14.46 -10.33
CA GLN A 79 -14.78 14.68 -8.92
C GLN A 79 -15.89 13.73 -8.46
N ASP A 80 -16.83 13.41 -9.35
CA ASP A 80 -17.92 12.45 -9.15
C ASP A 80 -17.49 10.98 -9.39
N LYS A 81 -16.23 10.75 -9.75
CA LYS A 81 -15.69 9.45 -10.15
C LYS A 81 -14.53 9.04 -9.23
N PRO A 82 -14.82 8.58 -8.00
CA PRO A 82 -13.77 8.31 -7.00
C PRO A 82 -13.05 6.97 -7.20
N TYR A 83 -13.50 6.09 -8.10
CA TYR A 83 -12.93 4.76 -8.29
C TYR A 83 -12.11 4.68 -9.58
N LEU A 84 -10.99 3.97 -9.55
CA LEU A 84 -10.17 3.70 -10.73
C LEU A 84 -10.50 2.33 -11.32
N PHE A 85 -10.81 2.29 -12.60
CA PHE A 85 -11.07 1.09 -13.38
C PHE A 85 -9.91 0.81 -14.35
N PHE A 86 -9.55 -0.46 -14.51
CA PHE A 86 -8.51 -0.92 -15.43
C PHE A 86 -9.15 -1.63 -16.61
N PHE A 87 -8.75 -1.28 -17.84
CA PHE A 87 -9.30 -1.93 -19.04
C PHE A 87 -8.91 -3.41 -19.12
N ASP A 88 -7.69 -3.73 -18.68
CA ASP A 88 -7.20 -5.09 -18.57
C ASP A 88 -6.43 -5.26 -17.26
N ILE A 89 -7.07 -5.89 -16.28
CA ILE A 89 -6.44 -6.15 -14.98
C ILE A 89 -5.35 -7.23 -15.06
N SER A 90 -5.33 -8.08 -16.10
CA SER A 90 -4.32 -9.13 -16.24
C SER A 90 -2.94 -8.55 -16.55
N GLU A 91 -2.90 -7.40 -17.21
CA GLU A 91 -1.68 -6.62 -17.44
C GLU A 91 -1.04 -6.16 -16.12
N CYS A 92 -1.81 -6.06 -15.03
CA CYS A 92 -1.31 -5.73 -13.70
C CYS A 92 -0.68 -6.92 -12.95
N ALA A 93 -0.78 -8.15 -13.46
CA ALA A 93 -0.17 -9.33 -12.85
C ALA A 93 1.21 -9.68 -13.45
N LYS A 94 1.71 -8.86 -14.38
CA LYS A 94 3.00 -9.09 -15.04
C LYS A 94 4.17 -8.72 -14.13
N TYR A 95 5.30 -9.39 -14.35
CA TYR A 95 6.50 -9.28 -13.51
C TYR A 95 7.17 -7.89 -13.54
N ASP A 96 6.87 -7.06 -14.55
CA ASP A 96 7.43 -5.71 -14.76
C ASP A 96 6.62 -4.59 -14.09
N VAL A 97 5.44 -4.92 -13.54
CA VAL A 97 4.53 -3.98 -12.86
C VAL A 97 5.17 -3.26 -11.66
N PRO A 98 6.01 -3.89 -10.82
CA PRO A 98 6.68 -3.18 -9.72
C PRO A 98 7.60 -2.05 -10.17
N LEU A 99 8.08 -2.09 -11.42
CA LEU A 99 9.04 -1.11 -11.97
C LEU A 99 8.35 -0.05 -12.84
N TYR A 100 7.37 -0.44 -13.65
CA TYR A 100 6.76 0.44 -14.66
C TYR A 100 5.28 0.74 -14.42
N GLY A 101 4.67 0.17 -13.38
CA GLY A 101 3.23 0.20 -13.17
C GLY A 101 2.47 -0.67 -14.17
N CYS A 102 1.14 -0.69 -14.08
CA CYS A 102 0.31 -1.43 -15.02
C CYS A 102 0.26 -0.71 -16.38
N LYS A 103 0.62 -1.41 -17.47
CA LYS A 103 0.59 -0.87 -18.84
C LYS A 103 -0.81 -0.97 -19.50
N THR A 104 -1.86 -0.78 -18.72
CA THR A 104 -3.24 -0.83 -19.20
C THR A 104 -3.88 0.54 -19.08
N PRO A 105 -4.71 0.98 -20.03
CA PRO A 105 -5.52 2.16 -19.86
C PRO A 105 -6.37 2.06 -18.59
N GLN A 106 -6.36 3.12 -17.81
CA GLN A 106 -7.06 3.23 -16.54
C GLN A 106 -7.87 4.52 -16.52
N VAL A 107 -9.11 4.44 -16.04
CA VAL A 107 -10.08 5.54 -16.09
C VAL A 107 -10.83 5.67 -14.77
N CYS A 108 -11.17 6.90 -14.38
CA CYS A 108 -12.01 7.12 -13.22
C CYS A 108 -13.48 6.80 -13.54
N VAL A 109 -14.16 6.08 -12.64
CA VAL A 109 -15.58 5.72 -12.72
C VAL A 109 -16.30 6.07 -11.41
N SER A 110 -17.60 6.36 -11.52
CA SER A 110 -18.46 6.66 -10.36
C SER A 110 -18.80 5.41 -9.55
N LYS A 111 -18.90 4.25 -10.21
CA LYS A 111 -19.14 2.96 -9.60
C LYS A 111 -18.43 1.86 -10.37
N CYS A 112 -17.91 0.86 -9.65
CA CYS A 112 -17.34 -0.33 -10.27
C CYS A 112 -18.43 -1.17 -10.98
N PRO A 113 -18.14 -1.74 -12.16
CA PRO A 113 -19.12 -2.51 -12.92
C PRO A 113 -19.62 -3.71 -12.10
N SER A 114 -20.94 -3.80 -11.93
CA SER A 114 -21.60 -4.85 -11.14
C SER A 114 -21.99 -6.07 -11.98
N GLU A 115 -21.86 -5.97 -13.29
CA GLU A 115 -22.21 -6.98 -14.28
C GLU A 115 -21.03 -7.17 -15.25
N GLN A 116 -21.04 -8.28 -15.98
CA GLN A 116 -20.07 -8.53 -17.04
C GLN A 116 -20.49 -7.83 -18.33
N PHE A 117 -19.52 -7.38 -19.11
CA PHE A 117 -19.74 -6.74 -20.39
C PHE A 117 -18.72 -7.24 -21.40
N GLY A 118 -19.14 -7.38 -22.64
CA GLY A 118 -18.26 -7.68 -23.76
C GLY A 118 -18.84 -7.13 -25.04
N PHE A 119 -18.06 -6.32 -25.75
CA PHE A 119 -18.43 -5.80 -27.05
C PHE A 119 -17.94 -6.72 -28.16
N GLU A 120 -18.87 -7.12 -29.04
CA GLU A 120 -18.59 -7.83 -30.26
C GLU A 120 -19.31 -7.15 -31.43
N LEU A 121 -18.54 -6.68 -32.42
CA LEU A 121 -19.09 -5.95 -33.57
C LEU A 121 -20.18 -6.75 -34.30
N ASN A 122 -20.00 -8.06 -34.45
CA ASN A 122 -20.97 -8.95 -35.11
C ASN A 122 -22.29 -9.09 -34.34
N ALA A 123 -22.28 -8.88 -33.02
CA ALA A 123 -23.45 -8.93 -32.17
C ALA A 123 -24.14 -7.55 -32.02
N CYS A 124 -23.50 -6.48 -32.51
CA CYS A 124 -24.01 -5.12 -32.43
C CYS A 124 -25.05 -4.86 -33.52
N ASN A 125 -26.29 -4.63 -33.09
CA ASN A 125 -27.42 -4.30 -33.95
C ASN A 125 -28.26 -3.19 -33.30
N ALA A 126 -29.23 -2.64 -34.03
CA ALA A 126 -30.06 -1.53 -33.54
C ALA A 126 -30.77 -1.83 -32.20
N GLY A 127 -31.10 -3.10 -31.92
CA GLY A 127 -31.76 -3.48 -30.67
C GLY A 127 -30.84 -3.60 -29.45
N LYS A 128 -29.53 -3.82 -29.66
CA LYS A 128 -28.51 -3.93 -28.59
C LYS A 128 -27.60 -2.71 -28.47
N LEU A 129 -27.66 -1.79 -29.44
CA LEU A 129 -26.77 -0.64 -29.51
C LEU A 129 -26.88 0.25 -28.26
N ASP A 130 -28.09 0.48 -27.76
CA ASP A 130 -28.30 1.30 -26.56
C ASP A 130 -27.77 0.62 -25.28
N GLU A 131 -27.84 -0.71 -25.20
CA GLU A 131 -27.20 -1.49 -24.13
C GLU A 131 -25.68 -1.34 -24.18
N PHE A 132 -25.08 -1.46 -25.37
CA PHE A 132 -23.65 -1.25 -25.54
C PHE A 132 -23.24 0.17 -25.15
N ARG A 133 -23.95 1.20 -25.59
CA ARG A 133 -23.67 2.61 -25.25
C ARG A 133 -23.73 2.87 -23.75
N THR A 134 -24.71 2.27 -23.06
CA THR A 134 -24.91 2.46 -21.61
C THR A 134 -23.79 1.81 -20.81
N ASN A 135 -23.40 0.59 -21.20
CA ASN A 135 -22.43 -0.22 -20.46
C ASN A 135 -20.97 0.02 -20.88
N LEU A 136 -20.71 0.68 -22.02
CA LEU A 136 -19.36 0.97 -22.48
C LEU A 136 -18.62 1.88 -21.48
N ILE A 137 -17.42 1.50 -21.04
CA ILE A 137 -16.57 2.34 -20.20
C ILE A 137 -15.44 2.90 -21.07
N CYS A 138 -15.28 4.21 -21.08
CA CYS A 138 -14.28 4.90 -21.90
C CYS A 138 -13.52 5.95 -21.09
N ASP A 139 -12.37 6.36 -21.61
CA ASP A 139 -11.65 7.54 -21.16
C ASP A 139 -12.38 8.82 -21.57
N GLN A 140 -11.86 9.97 -21.12
CA GLN A 140 -12.49 11.27 -21.40
C GLN A 140 -12.26 11.79 -22.84
N THR A 141 -11.54 11.07 -23.71
CA THR A 141 -11.46 11.46 -25.14
C THR A 141 -12.77 11.19 -25.85
N VAL A 142 -13.55 10.24 -25.33
CA VAL A 142 -14.87 9.89 -25.86
C VAL A 142 -15.93 10.78 -25.20
N PRO A 143 -16.85 11.38 -25.97
CA PRO A 143 -17.95 12.16 -25.42
C PRO A 143 -18.73 11.36 -24.37
N ASN A 144 -19.14 12.04 -23.29
CA ASN A 144 -19.99 11.44 -22.26
C ASN A 144 -21.36 11.03 -22.85
N ASP A 145 -21.86 11.78 -23.83
CA ASP A 145 -23.04 11.38 -24.60
C ASP A 145 -22.64 10.36 -25.67
N LYS A 146 -22.84 9.08 -25.33
CA LYS A 146 -22.60 7.94 -26.22
C LYS A 146 -23.78 7.65 -27.14
N GLY A 147 -24.87 8.41 -27.04
CA GLY A 147 -26.10 8.23 -27.82
C GLY A 147 -25.90 8.39 -29.34
N SER A 148 -24.85 9.10 -29.76
CA SER A 148 -24.51 9.26 -31.17
C SER A 148 -23.64 8.14 -31.74
N LEU A 149 -22.97 7.34 -30.91
CA LEU A 149 -21.97 6.36 -31.36
C LEU A 149 -22.63 5.18 -32.07
N SER A 150 -22.22 4.90 -33.30
CA SER A 150 -22.54 3.69 -34.06
C SER A 150 -21.69 2.50 -33.61
N CYS A 151 -22.08 1.29 -33.99
CA CYS A 151 -21.31 0.07 -33.71
C CYS A 151 -19.87 0.16 -34.24
N SER A 152 -19.65 0.77 -35.41
CA SER A 152 -18.32 0.96 -35.99
C SER A 152 -17.47 1.96 -35.22
N GLU A 153 -18.07 3.06 -34.75
CA GLU A 153 -17.36 4.05 -33.94
C GLU A 153 -16.99 3.48 -32.56
N ILE A 154 -17.88 2.69 -31.94
CA ILE A 154 -17.57 1.98 -30.69
C ILE A 154 -16.36 1.06 -30.89
N GLN A 155 -16.35 0.26 -31.97
CA GLN A 155 -15.23 -0.62 -32.30
C GLN A 155 -13.93 0.17 -32.50
N GLU A 156 -13.97 1.30 -33.22
CA GLU A 156 -12.81 2.15 -33.45
C GLU A 156 -12.23 2.71 -32.15
N HIS A 157 -13.08 3.16 -31.21
CA HIS A 157 -12.64 3.64 -29.91
C HIS A 157 -12.06 2.52 -29.03
N ILE A 158 -12.60 1.30 -29.14
CA ILE A 158 -12.05 0.12 -28.47
C ILE A 158 -10.66 -0.21 -29.04
N ASP A 159 -10.51 -0.24 -30.36
CA ASP A 159 -9.26 -0.60 -31.04
C ASP A 159 -8.15 0.44 -30.81
N ARG A 160 -8.53 1.71 -30.59
CA ARG A 160 -7.62 2.79 -30.19
C ARG A 160 -7.28 2.80 -28.70
N GLY A 161 -7.90 1.92 -27.89
CA GLY A 161 -7.66 1.85 -26.45
C GLY A 161 -8.33 2.97 -25.64
N HIS A 162 -9.32 3.65 -26.20
CA HIS A 162 -10.11 4.68 -25.51
C HIS A 162 -11.30 4.09 -24.75
N CYS A 163 -11.77 2.90 -25.13
CA CYS A 163 -12.85 2.19 -24.44
C CYS A 163 -12.46 0.75 -24.11
N ALA A 164 -12.99 0.24 -23.01
CA ALA A 164 -12.81 -1.15 -22.61
C ALA A 164 -13.61 -2.07 -23.52
N ARG A 165 -12.94 -3.07 -24.12
CA ARG A 165 -13.58 -4.09 -24.97
C ARG A 165 -14.52 -4.98 -24.17
N TYR A 166 -14.08 -5.41 -23.00
CA TYR A 166 -14.81 -6.28 -22.10
C TYR A 166 -14.40 -5.98 -20.66
N TYR A 167 -15.25 -6.34 -19.71
CA TYR A 167 -14.91 -6.31 -18.30
C TYR A 167 -15.74 -7.32 -17.51
N LEU A 168 -15.16 -7.79 -16.42
CA LEU A 168 -15.83 -8.64 -15.46
C LEU A 168 -16.54 -7.80 -14.40
N LYS A 169 -17.52 -8.43 -13.74
CA LYS A 169 -18.06 -7.90 -12.50
C LYS A 169 -16.91 -7.60 -11.55
N SER A 170 -16.94 -6.44 -10.92
CA SER A 170 -15.88 -5.97 -10.04
C SER A 170 -16.45 -5.34 -8.78
N VAL A 171 -15.60 -5.24 -7.77
CA VAL A 171 -15.95 -4.60 -6.51
C VAL A 171 -14.93 -3.51 -6.18
N PRO A 172 -15.37 -2.42 -5.54
CA PRO A 172 -14.47 -1.37 -5.12
C PRO A 172 -13.58 -1.87 -3.98
N PHE A 173 -12.27 -1.70 -4.13
CA PHE A 173 -11.26 -2.04 -3.15
C PHE A 173 -10.16 -0.96 -3.17
N ALA A 174 -9.98 -0.24 -2.05
CA ALA A 174 -9.03 0.88 -1.95
C ALA A 174 -9.14 1.89 -3.12
N LYS A 175 -10.37 2.34 -3.42
CA LYS A 175 -10.72 3.21 -4.56
C LYS A 175 -10.34 2.63 -5.94
N ARG A 176 -10.13 1.32 -6.08
CA ARG A 176 -9.84 0.63 -7.34
C ARG A 176 -10.87 -0.47 -7.60
N CYS A 177 -11.23 -0.70 -8.85
CA CYS A 177 -12.13 -1.79 -9.22
C CYS A 177 -11.32 -3.06 -9.46
N ILE A 178 -11.51 -4.05 -8.58
CA ILE A 178 -10.87 -5.36 -8.72
C ILE A 178 -11.91 -6.35 -9.22
N SER A 179 -11.55 -7.09 -10.28
CA SER A 179 -12.40 -8.13 -10.85
C SER A 179 -12.77 -9.15 -9.77
N ASP A 180 -14.05 -9.45 -9.70
CA ASP A 180 -14.57 -10.51 -8.85
C ASP A 180 -14.16 -11.85 -9.46
N LEU A 181 -13.61 -12.76 -8.65
CA LEU A 181 -13.24 -14.10 -9.13
C LEU A 181 -14.47 -14.76 -9.78
N PRO A 182 -14.35 -15.50 -10.88
CA PRO A 182 -15.51 -16.19 -11.43
C PRO A 182 -16.06 -17.19 -10.39
N ASP A 183 -17.38 -17.42 -10.36
CA ASP A 183 -18.02 -18.35 -9.40
C ASP A 183 -17.51 -19.80 -9.53
N THR A 184 -16.82 -20.10 -10.63
CA THR A 184 -16.18 -21.38 -10.93
C THR A 184 -14.80 -21.54 -10.32
N GLU A 185 -14.15 -20.46 -9.84
CA GLU A 185 -12.84 -20.50 -9.22
C GLU A 185 -12.92 -20.17 -7.73
N CYS A 186 -12.58 -21.18 -6.91
CA CYS A 186 -12.61 -21.05 -5.46
C CYS A 186 -11.23 -20.63 -4.95
N PRO A 187 -11.10 -19.46 -4.29
CA PRO A 187 -9.82 -19.06 -3.71
C PRO A 187 -9.45 -20.04 -2.60
N TYR A 188 -8.25 -20.61 -2.69
CA TYR A 188 -7.71 -21.46 -1.62
C TYR A 188 -7.30 -20.58 -0.44
N ILE A 189 -7.97 -20.75 0.69
CA ILE A 189 -7.61 -20.11 1.95
C ILE A 189 -6.88 -21.15 2.81
N PRO A 190 -5.64 -20.87 3.25
CA PRO A 190 -4.93 -21.77 4.14
C PRO A 190 -5.76 -22.07 5.41
N PRO A 191 -5.84 -23.34 5.86
CA PRO A 191 -6.68 -23.73 6.99
C PRO A 191 -6.44 -22.92 8.27
N LYS A 192 -5.18 -22.54 8.51
CA LYS A 192 -4.76 -21.70 9.65
C LYS A 192 -5.41 -20.32 9.64
N VAL A 193 -5.57 -19.72 8.46
CA VAL A 193 -6.19 -18.39 8.29
C VAL A 193 -7.71 -18.51 8.40
N ARG A 194 -8.29 -19.58 7.85
CA ARG A 194 -9.73 -19.82 7.88
C ARG A 194 -10.28 -19.93 9.32
N GLN A 195 -9.57 -20.61 10.21
CA GLN A 195 -9.98 -20.74 11.62
C GLN A 195 -9.99 -19.39 12.37
N GLN A 196 -9.16 -18.43 11.95
CA GLN A 196 -9.04 -17.13 12.59
C GLN A 196 -10.23 -16.18 12.28
N TYR A 197 -10.87 -16.34 11.12
CA TYR A 197 -11.95 -15.45 10.63
C TYR A 197 -13.37 -16.02 10.79
N GLN A 198 -13.51 -17.30 11.16
CA GLN A 198 -14.82 -17.94 11.39
C GLN A 198 -15.61 -17.38 12.60
N LEU A 199 -15.02 -16.48 13.39
CA LEU A 199 -15.64 -15.84 14.56
C LEU A 199 -16.44 -14.55 14.24
N ALA A 200 -16.35 -14.01 13.02
CA ALA A 200 -17.18 -12.88 12.60
C ALA A 200 -18.52 -13.37 12.05
N ALA A 201 -19.56 -13.31 12.89
CA ALA A 201 -20.91 -13.80 12.58
C ALA A 201 -21.45 -13.27 11.24
N ALA A 202 -21.92 -14.19 10.39
CA ALA A 202 -22.72 -13.82 9.22
C ALA A 202 -24.08 -13.25 9.66
N PRO A 203 -24.61 -12.20 9.01
CA PRO A 203 -26.02 -11.84 9.17
C PRO A 203 -26.91 -12.98 8.65
N PRO A 204 -28.15 -13.11 9.18
CA PRO A 204 -29.07 -14.17 8.76
C PRO A 204 -29.34 -14.05 7.26
N GLN A 205 -29.03 -15.10 6.50
CA GLN A 205 -29.39 -15.17 5.09
C GLN A 205 -30.90 -15.37 4.98
N GLN A 206 -31.58 -14.40 4.38
CA GLN A 206 -32.87 -14.63 3.76
C GLN A 206 -32.61 -15.41 2.47
N GLU A 207 -33.17 -16.61 2.38
CA GLU A 207 -33.10 -17.49 1.22
C GLU A 207 -33.67 -16.79 -0.01
N SER A 208 -32.82 -16.37 -0.94
CA SER A 208 -33.26 -16.00 -2.28
C SER A 208 -32.28 -16.56 -3.31
N GLY A 209 -32.65 -17.67 -3.94
CA GLY A 209 -31.88 -18.25 -5.03
C GLY A 209 -32.32 -19.63 -5.50
N ILE A 210 -33.63 -19.86 -5.70
CA ILE A 210 -34.09 -21.00 -6.50
C ILE A 210 -33.78 -20.68 -7.97
N ARG A 211 -32.87 -21.44 -8.59
CA ARG A 211 -32.92 -21.72 -10.04
C ARG A 211 -32.69 -23.21 -10.27
N ASN A 212 -33.72 -23.87 -10.79
CA ASN A 212 -33.75 -25.23 -11.34
C ASN A 212 -33.19 -26.37 -10.47
N GLY A 213 -33.79 -26.57 -9.29
CA GLY A 213 -34.01 -27.92 -8.76
C GLY A 213 -32.78 -28.83 -8.50
N LYS A 214 -31.57 -28.28 -8.39
CA LYS A 214 -30.39 -29.04 -7.96
C LYS A 214 -29.86 -28.42 -6.66
N GLN A 215 -29.91 -29.20 -5.59
CA GLN A 215 -29.20 -28.87 -4.35
C GLN A 215 -27.74 -28.59 -4.69
N LEU A 216 -27.31 -27.36 -4.41
CA LEU A 216 -25.94 -26.92 -4.60
C LEU A 216 -25.07 -27.67 -3.57
N SER A 217 -24.05 -28.41 -4.03
CA SER A 217 -23.24 -29.31 -3.20
C SER A 217 -22.58 -28.57 -2.02
N ALA A 218 -22.28 -29.29 -0.93
CA ALA A 218 -21.63 -28.75 0.26
C ALA A 218 -20.30 -28.03 -0.05
N GLU A 219 -19.59 -28.47 -1.10
CA GLU A 219 -18.35 -27.86 -1.61
C GLU A 219 -18.59 -26.47 -2.23
N MET A 220 -19.74 -26.26 -2.88
CA MET A 220 -20.09 -24.96 -3.49
C MET A 220 -20.53 -23.93 -2.43
N LYS A 221 -21.20 -24.37 -1.35
CA LYS A 221 -21.46 -23.51 -0.17
C LYS A 221 -20.16 -23.11 0.54
N ASP A 222 -19.17 -24.00 0.55
CA ASP A 222 -17.85 -23.70 1.12
C ASP A 222 -17.09 -22.64 0.31
N CYS A 223 -17.21 -22.69 -1.01
CA CYS A 223 -16.56 -21.76 -1.94
C CYS A 223 -17.05 -20.30 -1.77
N SER A 224 -18.38 -20.10 -1.67
CA SER A 224 -18.95 -18.77 -1.43
C SER A 224 -18.45 -18.16 -0.11
N ASN A 225 -18.36 -18.99 0.94
CA ASN A 225 -17.85 -18.56 2.23
C ASN A 225 -16.35 -18.24 2.19
N ASN A 226 -15.54 -19.09 1.54
CA ASN A 226 -14.11 -18.82 1.34
C ASN A 226 -13.89 -17.51 0.57
N ARG A 227 -14.69 -17.21 -0.45
CA ARG A 227 -14.58 -15.95 -1.19
C ARG A 227 -14.92 -14.73 -0.33
N ARG A 228 -15.93 -14.83 0.54
CA ARG A 228 -16.28 -13.78 1.51
C ARG A 228 -15.15 -13.56 2.52
N VAL A 229 -14.62 -14.63 3.10
CA VAL A 229 -13.50 -14.56 4.05
C VAL A 229 -12.24 -14.00 3.37
N GLY A 230 -11.97 -14.40 2.13
CA GLY A 230 -10.85 -13.89 1.34
C GLY A 230 -10.94 -12.39 1.11
N ARG A 231 -12.14 -11.87 0.81
CA ARG A 231 -12.37 -10.41 0.71
C ARG A 231 -12.17 -9.70 2.04
N GLN A 232 -12.75 -10.22 3.12
CA GLN A 232 -12.59 -9.64 4.45
C GLN A 232 -11.12 -9.60 4.88
N LEU A 233 -10.37 -10.67 4.60
CA LEU A 233 -8.93 -10.74 4.85
C LEU A 233 -8.16 -9.70 4.02
N LEU A 234 -8.48 -9.55 2.73
CA LEU A 234 -7.85 -8.53 1.88
C LEU A 234 -8.18 -7.11 2.36
N GLU A 235 -9.42 -6.85 2.74
CA GLU A 235 -9.86 -5.55 3.28
C GLU A 235 -9.18 -5.25 4.62
N GLU A 236 -9.08 -6.22 5.53
CA GLU A 236 -8.39 -6.03 6.80
C GLU A 236 -6.88 -5.86 6.60
N ARG A 237 -6.25 -6.70 5.77
CA ARG A 237 -4.82 -6.58 5.47
C ARG A 237 -4.52 -5.26 4.79
N MET A 238 -5.42 -4.77 3.93
CA MET A 238 -5.25 -3.48 3.26
C MET A 238 -5.51 -2.30 4.19
N THR A 239 -6.53 -2.33 5.04
CA THR A 239 -6.74 -1.26 6.04
C THR A 239 -5.59 -1.22 7.04
N ARG A 240 -5.04 -2.38 7.44
CA ARG A 240 -3.76 -2.42 8.15
C ARG A 240 -2.62 -1.85 7.28
N LEU A 241 -2.52 -2.18 6.00
CA LEU A 241 -1.56 -1.56 5.06
C LEU A 241 -1.73 -0.05 4.87
N GLN A 242 -2.96 0.46 4.94
CA GLN A 242 -3.25 1.88 4.95
C GLN A 242 -2.79 2.48 6.29
N SER A 243 -2.95 1.79 7.42
CA SER A 243 -2.28 2.22 8.65
C SER A 243 -0.75 2.07 8.62
N TYR A 244 -0.16 1.41 7.60
CA TYR A 244 1.25 1.04 7.55
C TYR A 244 2.15 2.03 6.80
N PHE A 245 2.57 3.06 7.55
CA PHE A 245 4.00 3.40 7.64
C PHE A 245 4.91 2.14 7.61
N ALA A 246 4.43 0.98 8.08
CA ALA A 246 5.15 -0.29 8.11
C ALA A 246 5.65 -0.83 6.77
N ARG A 247 5.10 -0.46 5.59
CA ARG A 247 5.74 -0.87 4.31
C ARG A 247 6.95 -0.01 3.96
N TYR A 248 6.90 1.28 4.28
CA TYR A 248 8.04 2.19 4.13
C TYR A 248 9.13 1.86 5.14
N VAL A 249 8.72 1.55 6.37
CA VAL A 249 9.60 1.08 7.44
C VAL A 249 10.14 -0.32 7.13
N ASP A 250 9.35 -1.25 6.58
CA ASP A 250 9.83 -2.60 6.20
C ASP A 250 10.87 -2.56 5.07
N ASN A 251 10.64 -1.75 4.02
CA ASN A 251 11.57 -1.66 2.89
C ASN A 251 12.87 -0.94 3.29
N LEU A 252 12.76 0.04 4.21
CA LEU A 252 13.91 0.70 4.82
C LEU A 252 14.65 -0.24 5.81
N LEU A 253 13.94 -1.00 6.63
CA LEU A 253 14.53 -1.98 7.56
C LEU A 253 15.19 -3.12 6.79
N SER A 254 14.57 -3.68 5.77
CA SER A 254 15.17 -4.77 4.98
C SER A 254 16.46 -4.33 4.30
N HIS A 255 16.55 -3.08 3.87
CA HIS A 255 17.76 -2.51 3.29
C HIS A 255 18.84 -2.20 4.35
N VAL A 256 18.45 -1.93 5.59
CA VAL A 256 19.36 -1.67 6.71
C VAL A 256 19.84 -2.96 7.39
N THR A 257 19.01 -4.01 7.45
CA THR A 257 19.30 -5.24 8.21
C THR A 257 19.59 -6.47 7.34
N ASN A 258 19.42 -6.41 6.01
CA ASN A 258 19.72 -7.48 5.05
C ASN A 258 19.18 -8.87 5.48
N ASP A 259 17.97 -8.91 6.05
CA ASP A 259 17.31 -10.13 6.50
C ASP A 259 15.83 -10.13 6.09
N THR A 260 15.34 -11.26 5.59
CA THR A 260 13.99 -11.46 5.04
C THR A 260 12.98 -11.94 6.10
N ARG A 261 13.44 -12.26 7.32
CA ARG A 261 12.56 -12.64 8.45
C ARG A 261 11.94 -11.44 9.17
N VAL A 262 12.29 -10.22 8.78
CA VAL A 262 11.95 -8.98 9.49
C VAL A 262 10.47 -8.61 9.37
N HIS A 263 9.74 -9.10 8.37
CA HIS A 263 8.32 -8.73 8.15
C HIS A 263 7.36 -9.10 9.30
N GLN A 264 7.63 -10.18 10.05
CA GLN A 264 6.81 -10.52 11.22
C GLN A 264 7.27 -9.79 12.49
N THR A 265 8.57 -9.60 12.66
CA THR A 265 9.15 -8.95 13.84
C THR A 265 8.93 -7.44 13.81
N GLY A 266 9.02 -6.80 12.64
CA GLY A 266 8.85 -5.36 12.46
C GLY A 266 7.44 -4.87 12.81
N GLN A 267 6.39 -5.64 12.47
CA GLN A 267 5.02 -5.29 12.84
C GLN A 267 4.79 -5.36 14.35
N MET A 268 5.33 -6.38 15.04
CA MET A 268 5.26 -6.47 16.50
C MET A 268 6.05 -5.36 17.19
N VAL A 269 7.23 -5.00 16.67
CA VAL A 269 8.05 -3.91 17.20
C VAL A 269 7.37 -2.54 17.05
N VAL A 270 6.67 -2.30 15.93
CA VAL A 270 5.97 -1.02 15.72
C VAL A 270 4.77 -0.88 16.65
N GLU A 271 3.99 -1.96 16.85
CA GLU A 271 2.89 -1.97 17.83
C GLU A 271 3.43 -1.76 19.25
N ASP A 272 4.51 -2.45 19.64
CA ASP A 272 5.17 -2.26 20.94
C ASP A 272 5.70 -0.83 21.11
N ILE A 273 6.32 -0.23 20.09
CA ILE A 273 6.79 1.16 20.14
C ILE A 273 5.62 2.14 20.29
N LEU A 274 4.51 1.93 19.58
CA LEU A 274 3.34 2.81 19.62
C LEU A 274 2.57 2.73 20.96
N GLU A 275 2.66 1.62 21.68
CA GLU A 275 2.11 1.52 23.04
C GLU A 275 3.10 2.00 24.11
N THR A 276 4.40 1.72 23.94
CA THR A 276 5.41 1.96 24.99
C THR A 276 6.15 3.29 24.88
N TRP A 277 6.03 4.04 23.77
CA TRP A 277 6.77 5.31 23.58
C TRP A 277 6.58 6.32 24.72
N ARG A 278 5.39 6.36 25.34
CA ARG A 278 5.13 7.21 26.50
C ARG A 278 5.98 6.81 27.71
N LEU A 279 6.13 5.51 27.97
CA LEU A 279 6.98 4.99 29.05
C LEU A 279 8.46 5.24 28.77
N VAL A 280 8.89 5.06 27.51
CA VAL A 280 10.27 5.34 27.09
C VAL A 280 10.62 6.81 27.30
N ILE A 281 9.73 7.74 26.93
CA ILE A 281 9.93 9.18 27.18
C ILE A 281 10.04 9.47 28.67
N VAL A 282 9.16 8.88 29.50
CA VAL A 282 9.20 9.07 30.95
C VAL A 282 10.52 8.57 31.55
N ILE A 283 11.00 7.38 31.16
CA ILE A 283 12.27 6.82 31.62
C ILE A 283 13.45 7.70 31.21
N LEU A 284 13.46 8.19 29.96
CA LEU A 284 14.51 9.09 29.47
C LEU A 284 14.53 10.40 30.26
N VAL A 285 13.38 11.01 30.51
CA VAL A 285 13.27 12.24 31.31
C VAL A 285 13.74 12.00 32.75
N LEU A 286 13.34 10.89 33.38
CA LEU A 286 13.80 10.54 34.73
C LEU A 286 15.32 10.30 34.78
N SER A 287 15.89 9.63 33.77
CA SER A 287 17.33 9.37 33.70
C SER A 287 18.14 10.67 33.50
N LEU A 288 17.60 11.64 32.76
CA LEU A 288 18.19 12.95 32.59
C LEU A 288 18.17 13.74 33.91
N ILE A 289 17.03 13.75 34.62
CA ILE A 289 16.90 14.40 35.93
C ILE A 289 17.87 13.80 36.94
N ALA A 290 18.00 12.47 36.98
CA ALA A 290 18.92 11.77 37.87
C ALA A 290 20.40 12.04 37.52
N SER A 291 20.70 12.39 36.27
CA SER A 291 22.06 12.75 35.82
C SER A 291 22.40 14.22 36.08
N LEU A 292 21.42 15.04 36.45
CA LEU A 292 21.55 16.47 36.76
C LEU A 292 21.60 16.76 38.26
N LEU A 293 21.20 15.80 39.10
CA LEU A 293 21.30 15.80 40.56
C LEU A 293 22.63 15.21 41.03
#